data_AF-A0A960F6T8-F1
#
_entry.id   AF-A0A960F6T8-F1
#
_cell.length_a   1.000
_cell.length_b   1.000
_cell.length_c   1.000
_cell.angle_alpha   90.00
_cell.angle_beta   90.00
_cell.angle_gamma   90.00
#
_symmetry.space_group_name_H-M   'P 1'
#
loop_
_entity.id
_entity.type
_entity.pdbx_description
1 polymer ?
#
loop_
_entity_poly.entity_id
_entity_poly.type
_entity_poly.pdbx_seq_one_letter_code
_entity_poly.pdbx_strand_id
1 'polypeptide(L)' 'AALLDSRSVRSAPAVLAAAGVVGGATYDGLVALAARSAGLPLATRDRRAQSTYRLLDVAVESLV' A
#
# COMPACT_ATOMS: atom_id res chain seq x y z
N ALA A 1 7.78 8.60 -9.41
CA ALA A 1 7.17 8.30 -8.11
C ALA A 1 5.66 8.17 -8.31
N ALA A 2 5.03 7.15 -7.75
CA ALA A 2 3.57 7.00 -7.79
C ALA A 2 2.93 7.88 -6.70
N LEU A 3 1.82 8.53 -7.02
CA LEU A 3 1.04 9.33 -6.08
C LEU A 3 -0.36 8.75 -5.99
N LEU A 4 -1.00 8.92 -4.83
CA LEU A 4 -2.43 8.67 -4.70
C LEU A 4 -3.19 9.79 -5.40
N ASP A 5 -4.08 9.42 -6.32
CA ASP A 5 -5.02 10.37 -6.89
C ASP A 5 -6.02 10.87 -5.82
N SER A 6 -6.68 12.00 -6.07
CA SER A 6 -7.55 12.63 -5.07
C SER A 6 -8.76 11.77 -4.65
N ARG A 7 -9.27 10.89 -5.51
CA ARG A 7 -10.33 9.94 -5.14
C ARG A 7 -9.75 8.89 -4.18
N SER A 8 -8.60 8.32 -4.53
CA SER A 8 -7.92 7.31 -3.70
C SER A 8 -7.52 7.87 -2.33
N VAL A 9 -7.06 9.12 -2.25
CA VAL A 9 -6.78 9.81 -0.97
C VAL A 9 -8.01 9.85 -0.07
N ARG A 10 -9.18 10.22 -0.61
CA ARG A 10 -10.42 10.32 0.18
C ARG A 10 -10.88 8.96 0.70
N SER A 11 -10.74 7.91 -0.08
CA SER A 11 -11.14 6.55 0.32
C SER A 11 -10.10 5.83 1.18
N ALA A 12 -8.85 6.29 1.23
CA ALA A 12 -7.75 5.56 1.85
C ALA A 12 -8.04 5.14 3.31
N PRO A 13 -8.56 6.02 4.21
CA PRO A 13 -8.85 5.59 5.58
C PRO A 13 -9.84 4.42 5.67
N ALA A 14 -10.90 4.45 4.86
CA ALA A 14 -11.92 3.40 4.84
C ALA A 14 -11.37 2.08 4.27
N VAL A 15 -10.57 2.17 3.20
CA VAL A 15 -9.93 0.99 2.59
C VAL A 15 -8.93 0.34 3.54
N LEU A 16 -8.10 1.15 4.22
CA LEU A 16 -7.12 0.64 5.19
C LEU A 16 -7.80 -0.01 6.39
N ALA A 17 -8.85 0.62 6.93
CA ALA A 17 -9.63 0.06 8.03
C ALA A 17 -10.29 -1.27 7.64
N ALA A 18 -10.89 -1.36 6.45
CA ALA A 18 -11.49 -2.59 5.94
C ALA A 18 -10.47 -3.73 5.75
N ALA A 19 -9.23 -3.39 5.41
CA ALA A 19 -8.12 -4.34 5.29
C ALA A 19 -7.44 -4.69 6.63
N GLY A 20 -7.90 -4.12 7.75
CA GLY A 20 -7.29 -4.31 9.07
C GLY A 20 -5.92 -3.64 9.23
N VAL A 21 -5.55 -2.72 8.34
CA VAL A 21 -4.29 -1.99 8.39
C VAL A 21 -4.43 -0.80 9.34
N VAL A 22 -3.74 -0.86 10.49
CA VAL A 22 -3.85 0.11 11.58
C VAL A 22 -2.49 0.51 12.15
N GLY A 23 -2.45 1.62 12.88
CA GLY A 23 -1.25 2.07 13.58
C GLY A 23 -0.06 2.33 12.65
N GLY A 24 1.13 1.84 13.01
CA GLY A 24 2.35 2.03 12.23
C GLY A 24 2.29 1.48 10.80
N ALA A 25 1.48 0.44 10.56
CA ALA A 25 1.30 -0.15 9.22
C ALA A 25 0.51 0.75 8.26
N THR A 26 -0.15 1.81 8.75
CA THR A 26 -0.92 2.75 7.93
C THR A 26 -0.07 3.37 6.83
N TYR A 27 1.19 3.72 7.13
CA TYR A 27 2.09 4.31 6.15
C TYR A 27 2.42 3.35 5.01
N ASP A 28 2.79 2.10 5.34
CA ASP A 28 2.98 1.05 4.34
C ASP A 28 1.71 0.84 3.50
N GLY A 29 0.54 0.91 4.15
CA GLY A 29 -0.74 0.88 3.47
C GLY A 29 -0.92 2.00 2.44
N LEU A 30 -0.56 3.24 2.78
CA LEU A 30 -0.61 4.37 1.84
C LEU A 30 0.36 4.20 0.67
N VAL A 31 1.56 3.68 0.92
CA VAL A 31 2.53 3.36 -0.13
C VAL A 31 1.99 2.29 -1.08
N ALA A 32 1.38 1.22 -0.54
CA ALA A 32 0.70 0.20 -1.35
C ALA A 32 -0.43 0.79 -2.18
N LEU A 33 -1.30 1.60 -1.59
CA LEU A 33 -2.39 2.22 -2.33
C LEU A 33 -1.88 3.14 -3.46
N ALA A 34 -0.75 3.82 -3.28
CA ALA A 34 -0.13 4.62 -4.33
C ALA A 34 0.36 3.74 -5.50
N ALA A 35 1.03 2.62 -5.21
CA ALA A 35 1.46 1.66 -6.21
C ALA A 35 0.27 1.05 -6.97
N ARG A 36 -0.78 0.64 -6.23
CA ARG A 36 -2.03 0.11 -6.81
C ARG A 36 -2.72 1.13 -7.70
N SER A 37 -2.83 2.38 -7.24
CA SER A 37 -3.44 3.48 -8.01
C SER A 37 -2.71 3.75 -9.32
N ALA A 38 -1.40 3.53 -9.36
CA ALA A 38 -0.58 3.69 -10.56
C ALA A 38 -0.52 2.43 -11.43
N GLY A 39 -1.08 1.29 -10.99
CA GLY A 39 -0.98 0.01 -11.69
C GLY A 39 0.45 -0.54 -11.78
N LEU A 40 1.29 -0.24 -10.78
CA LEU A 40 2.70 -0.62 -10.74
C LEU A 40 2.98 -1.64 -9.64
N PRO A 41 3.96 -2.55 -9.82
CA PRO A 41 4.48 -3.36 -8.74
C PRO A 41 5.20 -2.47 -7.70
N LEU A 42 5.14 -2.89 -6.43
CA LEU A 42 5.82 -2.24 -5.32
C LEU A 42 7.14 -2.96 -5.03
N ALA A 43 8.25 -2.33 -5.40
CA ALA A 43 9.58 -2.81 -5.05
C ALA A 43 9.93 -2.43 -3.60
N THR A 44 10.29 -3.41 -2.76
CA THR A 44 10.60 -3.19 -1.34
C THR A 44 11.81 -3.99 -0.87
N ARG A 45 12.62 -3.39 0.01
CA ARG A 45 13.61 -4.10 0.85
C ARG A 45 13.07 -4.43 2.23
N ASP A 46 11.99 -3.78 2.66
CA ASP A 46 11.37 -4.06 3.95
C ASP A 46 10.48 -5.30 3.85
N ARG A 47 11.00 -6.42 4.38
CA ARG A 47 10.27 -7.68 4.44
C ARG A 47 9.10 -7.64 5.43
N ARG A 48 9.16 -6.77 6.46
CA ARG A 48 8.11 -6.66 7.49
C ARG A 48 6.82 -6.07 6.91
N ALA A 49 6.94 -5.12 5.97
CA ALA A 49 5.80 -4.46 5.34
C ALA A 49 5.10 -5.32 4.25
N GLN A 50 5.70 -6.44 3.84
CA GLN A 50 5.14 -7.28 2.76
C GLN A 50 3.73 -7.81 3.08
N SER A 51 3.44 -8.11 4.35
CA SER A 51 2.09 -8.54 4.75
C SER A 51 1.06 -7.45 4.50
N THR A 52 1.37 -6.20 4.85
CA THR A 52 0.52 -5.03 4.58
C THR A 52 0.27 -4.84 3.09
N TYR A 53 1.29 -4.96 2.26
CA TYR A 53 1.15 -4.80 0.81
C TYR A 53 0.26 -5.88 0.18
N ARG A 54 0.40 -7.14 0.64
CA ARG A 54 -0.44 -8.26 0.19
C ARG A 54 -1.90 -8.10 0.62
N LEU A 55 -2.17 -7.56 1.81
CA LEU A 55 -3.54 -7.27 2.26
C LEU A 55 -4.27 -6.27 1.36
N LEU A 56 -3.53 -5.44 0.61
CA LEU A 56 -4.06 -4.41 -0.27
C LEU A 56 -4.04 -4.78 -1.75
N ASP A 57 -3.75 -6.06 -2.04
CA ASP A 57 -3.70 -6.65 -3.39
C ASP A 57 -2.73 -5.93 -4.33
N VAL A 58 -1.53 -5.66 -3.81
CA VAL A 58 -0.43 -5.05 -4.58
C VAL A 58 0.60 -6.12 -4.92
N ALA A 59 1.01 -6.17 -6.18
CA ALA A 59 2.15 -6.98 -6.61
C ALA A 59 3.43 -6.46 -5.95
N VAL A 60 4.19 -7.33 -5.28
CA VAL A 60 5.40 -6.94 -4.53
C VAL A 60 6.63 -7.58 -5.15
N GLU A 61 7.64 -6.76 -5.39
CA GLU A 61 8.98 -7.19 -5.79
C GLU A 61 9.93 -7.04 -4.60
N SER A 62 10.43 -8.16 -4.08
CA SER A 62 11.42 -8.10 -3.00
C SER A 62 12.80 -7.81 -3.60
N LEU A 63 13.37 -6.68 -3.22
CA LEU A 63 14.75 -6.34 -3.57
C LEU A 63 15.69 -6.98 -2.55
N VAL A 64 16.78 -7.56 -3.04
CA VAL A 64 17.93 -8.02 -2.24
C VAL A 64 18.90 -6.87 -1.99
#